data_AF-A0A2L1GEX6-F1
#
_entry.id   AF-A0A2L1GEX6-F1
#
_cell.length_a   1.000
_cell.length_b   1.000
_cell.length_c   1.000
_cell.angle_alpha   90.00
_cell.angle_beta   90.00
_cell.angle_gamma   90.00
#
_symmetry.space_group_name_H-M   'P 1'
#
loop_
_entity.id
_entity.type
_entity.pdbx_description
1 polymer ?
#
loop_
_entity_poly.entity_id
_entity_poly.type
_entity_poly.pdbx_seq_one_letter_code
_entity_poly.pdbx_strand_id
1 'polypeptide(L)'
;KYIWTAMKHGAEMNSTMCNADGSVTGSGSSCDDIPTIDLIPQYLRFLQEWVEHFCKQRQEKVNAVINSCNSCKNTSSKTKLGGKCGSDCEKKCKDECDAYKKFIEEFCTAAGGTSGSPWSKRWDQIYKRYSKYIEDAK
;
A
#
# COMPACT_ATOMS: atom_id res chain seq x y z
N LYS A 1 0.41 25.59 15.43
CA LYS A 1 -1.02 25.98 15.39
C LYS A 1 -1.41 26.74 14.12
N TYR A 2 -0.85 27.94 13.88
CA TYR A 2 -1.21 28.74 12.69
C TYR A 2 -0.94 28.06 11.34
N ILE A 3 0.18 27.33 11.21
CA ILE A 3 0.52 26.56 10.00
C ILE A 3 -0.56 25.51 9.71
N TRP A 4 -0.96 24.72 10.71
CA TRP A 4 -2.01 23.71 10.58
C TRP A 4 -3.37 24.33 10.18
N THR A 5 -3.74 25.45 10.80
CA THR A 5 -4.96 26.19 10.43
C THR A 5 -4.94 26.66 8.98
N ALA A 6 -3.80 27.16 8.49
CA ALA A 6 -3.64 27.57 7.10
C ALA A 6 -3.72 26.39 6.14
N MET A 7 -3.12 25.24 6.48
CA MET A 7 -3.21 24.01 5.68
C MET A 7 -4.65 23.51 5.56
N LYS A 8 -5.42 23.49 6.67
CA LYS A 8 -6.84 23.12 6.65
C LYS A 8 -7.65 24.06 5.75
N HIS A 9 -7.39 25.36 5.84
CA HIS A 9 -8.07 26.36 5.03
C HIS A 9 -7.74 26.19 3.53
N GLY A 10 -6.46 26.00 3.19
CA GLY A 10 -6.02 25.79 1.80
C GLY A 10 -6.53 24.49 1.18
N ALA A 11 -6.78 23.46 2.00
CA ALA A 11 -7.36 22.19 1.57
C ALA A 11 -8.91 22.18 1.55
N GLU A 12 -9.55 23.34 1.78
CA GLU A 12 -11.01 23.50 1.85
C GLU A 12 -11.71 22.55 2.84
N MET A 13 -10.98 22.06 3.85
CA MET A 13 -11.52 21.09 4.83
C MET A 13 -12.53 21.78 5.73
N ASN A 14 -13.82 21.44 5.57
CA ASN A 14 -14.89 21.84 6.49
C ASN A 14 -15.09 20.79 7.61
N SER A 15 -15.71 21.20 8.72
CA SER A 15 -16.01 20.31 9.86
C SER A 15 -16.84 19.07 9.47
N THR A 16 -17.53 19.10 8.33
CA THR A 16 -18.40 18.01 7.85
C THR A 16 -17.60 16.92 7.13
N MET A 17 -16.53 17.28 6.39
CA MET A 17 -15.63 16.34 5.70
C MET A 17 -14.79 15.46 6.64
N CYS A 18 -14.73 15.83 7.92
CA CYS A 18 -14.00 15.12 8.96
C CYS A 18 -14.75 13.94 9.58
N ASN A 19 -15.95 13.60 9.08
CA ASN A 19 -16.77 12.46 9.51
C ASN A 19 -16.80 11.33 8.46
N ALA A 20 -15.80 11.27 7.56
CA ALA A 20 -15.76 10.31 6.45
C ALA A 20 -15.32 8.89 6.84
N ASP A 21 -15.33 8.55 8.13
CA ASP A 21 -15.46 7.17 8.59
C ASP A 21 -16.78 7.07 9.35
N GLY A 22 -17.75 6.36 8.79
CA GLY A 22 -19.14 6.26 9.27
C GLY A 22 -19.30 5.53 10.60
N SER A 23 -18.34 5.64 11.51
CA SER A 23 -18.43 5.14 12.87
C SER A 23 -19.25 6.11 13.73
N VAL A 24 -20.56 5.93 13.70
CA VAL A 24 -21.47 6.42 14.73
C VAL A 24 -21.11 5.67 16.03
N THR A 25 -20.28 6.29 16.87
CA THR A 25 -20.41 6.44 18.33
C THR A 25 -19.03 6.66 18.98
N GLY A 26 -18.77 7.89 19.41
CA GLY A 26 -17.82 8.18 20.50
C GLY A 26 -16.45 8.76 20.12
N SER A 27 -16.32 10.07 20.35
CA SER A 27 -15.09 10.82 20.67
C SER A 27 -14.20 11.31 19.51
N GLY A 28 -14.15 12.64 19.36
CA GLY A 28 -13.04 13.39 18.76
C GLY A 28 -13.18 13.72 17.27
N SER A 29 -13.32 15.00 16.94
CA SER A 29 -13.02 15.51 15.60
C SER A 29 -11.53 15.27 15.32
N SER A 30 -11.20 14.20 14.59
CA SER A 30 -9.82 13.80 14.23
C SER A 30 -9.03 14.90 13.47
N CYS A 31 -9.70 15.97 13.05
CA CYS A 31 -9.12 17.07 12.26
C CYS A 31 -8.73 18.29 13.10
N ASP A 32 -9.18 18.38 14.35
CA ASP A 32 -8.88 19.53 15.21
C ASP A 32 -7.57 19.38 15.97
N ASP A 33 -7.12 18.14 16.13
CA ASP A 33 -5.82 17.85 16.70
C ASP A 33 -4.72 18.16 15.69
N ILE A 34 -3.72 18.94 16.13
CA ILE A 34 -2.49 19.10 15.37
C ILE A 34 -1.80 17.74 15.35
N PRO A 35 -1.50 17.18 14.17
CA PRO A 35 -0.81 15.90 14.11
C PRO A 35 0.52 15.99 14.84
N THR A 36 0.83 15.00 15.67
CA THR A 36 2.14 14.90 16.35
C THR A 36 3.24 14.40 15.41
N ILE A 37 2.95 14.27 14.11
CA ILE A 37 3.89 13.81 13.08
C ILE A 37 5.16 14.67 13.02
N ASP A 38 5.07 15.95 13.35
CA ASP A 38 6.23 16.86 13.37
C ASP A 38 7.28 16.44 14.41
N LEU A 39 6.88 15.68 15.45
CA LEU A 39 7.78 15.12 16.47
C LEU A 39 8.52 13.86 16.00
N ILE A 40 8.07 13.23 14.91
CA ILE A 40 8.69 12.04 14.34
C ILE A 40 9.84 12.48 13.41
N PRO A 41 11.07 11.94 13.52
CA PRO A 41 12.14 12.26 12.58
C PRO A 41 11.69 12.13 11.12
N GLN A 42 12.06 13.11 10.28
CA GLN A 42 11.62 13.19 8.88
C GLN A 42 11.92 11.90 8.09
N TYR A 43 13.05 11.24 8.38
CA TYR A 43 13.40 9.96 7.79
C TYR A 43 12.33 8.88 8.03
N LEU A 44 11.77 8.80 9.24
CA LEU A 44 10.72 7.84 9.58
C LEU A 44 9.38 8.19 8.94
N ARG A 45 9.06 9.49 8.81
CA ARG A 45 7.86 9.93 8.07
C ARG A 45 7.92 9.53 6.59
N PHE A 46 9.04 9.81 5.92
CA PHE A 46 9.22 9.39 4.52
C PHE A 46 9.25 7.87 4.36
N LEU A 47 9.79 7.14 5.35
CA LEU A 47 9.70 5.68 5.35
C LEU A 47 8.25 5.19 5.48
N GLN A 48 7.45 5.81 6.35
CA GLN A 48 6.03 5.48 6.49
C GLN A 48 5.26 5.74 5.20
N GLU A 49 5.42 6.92 4.59
CA GLU A 49 4.80 7.25 3.30
C GLU A 49 5.23 6.28 2.20
N TRP A 50 6.50 5.90 2.16
CA TRP A 50 7.03 4.93 1.19
C TRP A 50 6.41 3.54 1.37
N VAL A 51 6.28 3.06 2.62
CA VAL A 51 5.63 1.79 2.93
C VAL A 51 4.14 1.83 2.60
N GLU A 52 3.44 2.93 2.89
CA GLU A 52 2.02 3.09 2.56
C GLU A 52 1.79 3.03 1.04
N HIS A 53 2.62 3.75 0.28
CA HIS A 53 2.58 3.73 -1.18
C HIS A 53 2.86 2.34 -1.77
N PHE A 54 3.81 1.60 -1.18
CA PHE A 54 4.07 0.20 -1.54
C PHE A 54 2.86 -0.69 -1.26
N CYS A 55 2.32 -0.62 -0.04
CA CYS A 55 1.22 -1.46 0.42
C CYS A 55 -0.04 -1.26 -0.43
N LYS A 56 -0.35 -0.02 -0.81
CA LYS A 56 -1.49 0.30 -1.68
C LYS A 56 -1.36 -0.39 -3.05
N GLN A 57 -0.23 -0.20 -3.73
CA GLN A 57 0.02 -0.86 -5.02
C GLN A 57 0.04 -2.39 -4.89
N ARG A 58 0.67 -2.90 -3.83
CA ARG A 58 0.70 -4.35 -3.55
C ARG A 58 -0.71 -4.90 -3.38
N GLN A 59 -1.59 -4.20 -2.67
CA GLN A 59 -2.97 -4.63 -2.46
C GLN A 59 -3.74 -4.75 -3.77
N GLU A 60 -3.63 -3.75 -4.65
CA GLU A 60 -4.26 -3.77 -5.98
C GLU A 60 -3.79 -4.98 -6.81
N LYS A 61 -2.47 -5.24 -6.84
CA LYS A 61 -1.91 -6.37 -7.59
C LYS A 61 -2.29 -7.71 -6.99
N VAL A 62 -2.26 -7.85 -5.66
CA VAL A 62 -2.66 -9.09 -4.98
C VAL A 62 -4.15 -9.37 -5.20
N ASN A 63 -5.01 -8.35 -5.18
CA ASN A 63 -6.43 -8.51 -5.48
C ASN A 63 -6.65 -9.03 -6.91
N ALA A 64 -5.88 -8.55 -7.90
CA ALA A 64 -5.93 -9.07 -9.27
C ALA A 64 -5.55 -10.57 -9.33
N VAL A 65 -4.47 -10.96 -8.66
CA VAL A 65 -4.06 -12.38 -8.56
C VAL A 65 -5.16 -13.22 -7.91
N ILE A 66 -5.68 -12.77 -6.76
CA ILE A 66 -6.73 -13.49 -6.01
C ILE A 66 -7.97 -13.67 -6.88
N ASN A 67 -8.45 -12.62 -7.55
CA ASN A 67 -9.64 -12.69 -8.39
C ASN A 67 -9.46 -13.64 -9.57
N SER A 68 -8.32 -13.56 -10.25
CA SER A 68 -8.00 -14.43 -11.39
C SER A 68 -7.85 -15.89 -10.96
N CYS A 69 -7.14 -16.17 -9.86
CA CYS A 69 -6.86 -17.53 -9.42
C CYS A 69 -8.03 -18.19 -8.65
N ASN A 70 -8.83 -17.43 -7.90
CA ASN A 70 -10.01 -17.99 -7.20
C ASN A 70 -11.13 -18.39 -8.16
N SER A 71 -11.22 -17.74 -9.32
CA SER A 71 -12.15 -18.16 -10.38
C SER A 71 -11.90 -19.61 -10.83
N CYS A 72 -10.67 -20.12 -10.65
CA CYS A 72 -10.30 -21.51 -10.93
C CYS A 72 -10.64 -22.49 -9.79
N LYS A 73 -10.84 -22.02 -8.54
CA LYS A 73 -11.23 -22.88 -7.40
C LYS A 73 -12.72 -23.23 -7.40
N ASN A 74 -13.58 -22.30 -7.81
CA ASN A 74 -15.04 -22.47 -7.77
C ASN A 74 -15.62 -23.42 -8.83
N THR A 75 -14.80 -23.93 -9.75
CA THR A 75 -15.18 -25.00 -10.69
C THR A 75 -15.00 -26.40 -10.11
N SER A 76 -14.40 -26.53 -8.91
CA SER A 76 -14.08 -27.82 -8.28
C SER A 76 -15.10 -28.33 -7.25
N SER A 77 -16.21 -27.61 -7.02
CA SER A 77 -17.30 -28.11 -6.18
C SER A 77 -17.91 -29.39 -6.78
N LYS A 78 -18.03 -30.41 -5.91
CA LYS A 78 -18.44 -31.82 -6.08
C LYS A 78 -19.67 -32.15 -6.97
N THR A 79 -20.25 -31.18 -7.67
CA THR A 79 -21.50 -31.33 -8.44
C THR A 79 -21.37 -30.91 -9.90
N LYS A 80 -20.15 -30.80 -10.45
CA LYS A 80 -19.94 -30.77 -11.91
C LYS A 80 -18.88 -31.78 -12.33
N LEU A 81 -19.35 -32.99 -12.65
CA LEU A 81 -18.68 -33.86 -13.62
C LEU A 81 -18.51 -33.07 -14.93
N GLY A 82 -17.26 -32.80 -15.34
CA GLY A 82 -16.97 -32.41 -16.73
C GLY A 82 -16.70 -30.93 -17.04
N GLY A 83 -16.20 -30.12 -16.10
CA GLY A 83 -15.69 -28.78 -16.41
C GLY A 83 -14.19 -28.71 -16.19
N LYS A 84 -13.40 -29.08 -17.20
CA LYS A 84 -11.95 -28.82 -17.28
C LYS A 84 -11.70 -27.42 -16.69
N CYS A 85 -10.82 -27.28 -15.69
CA CYS A 85 -10.21 -25.98 -15.47
C CYS A 85 -9.64 -25.61 -16.85
N GLY A 86 -10.29 -24.70 -17.58
CA GLY A 86 -9.87 -24.38 -18.92
C GLY A 86 -8.42 -23.93 -18.85
N SER A 87 -7.58 -24.33 -19.80
CA SER A 87 -6.22 -23.81 -19.96
C SER A 87 -6.15 -22.28 -19.76
N ASP A 88 -7.25 -21.60 -20.09
CA ASP A 88 -7.42 -20.16 -20.00
C ASP A 88 -7.48 -19.63 -18.56
N CYS A 89 -8.04 -20.39 -17.61
CA CYS A 89 -8.06 -19.99 -16.19
C CYS A 89 -6.68 -20.10 -15.56
N GLU A 90 -6.01 -21.23 -15.81
CA GLU A 90 -4.65 -21.48 -15.37
C GLU A 90 -3.66 -20.49 -16.00
N LYS A 91 -3.85 -20.15 -17.28
CA LYS A 91 -3.08 -19.11 -17.97
C LYS A 91 -3.30 -17.72 -17.36
N LYS A 92 -4.55 -17.29 -17.13
CA LYS A 92 -4.84 -15.99 -16.52
C LYS A 92 -4.27 -15.86 -15.10
N CYS A 93 -4.42 -16.92 -14.29
CA CYS A 93 -3.82 -16.94 -12.95
C CYS A 93 -2.30 -16.82 -13.02
N LYS A 94 -1.66 -17.54 -13.94
CA LYS A 94 -0.21 -17.47 -14.17
C LYS A 94 0.23 -16.08 -14.64
N ASP A 95 -0.48 -15.48 -15.60
CA ASP A 95 -0.17 -14.15 -16.13
C ASP A 95 -0.22 -13.08 -15.02
N GLU A 96 -1.21 -13.14 -14.13
CA GLU A 96 -1.30 -12.23 -12.98
C GLU A 96 -0.21 -12.50 -11.92
N CYS A 97 0.14 -13.77 -11.68
CA CYS A 97 1.26 -14.12 -10.79
C CYS A 97 2.59 -13.61 -11.34
N ASP A 98 2.80 -13.74 -12.66
CA ASP A 98 4.00 -13.25 -13.34
C ASP A 98 4.04 -11.71 -13.34
N ALA A 99 2.89 -11.03 -13.51
CA ALA A 99 2.78 -9.58 -13.37
C ALA A 99 3.08 -9.10 -11.95
N TYR A 100 2.62 -9.83 -10.91
CA TYR A 100 2.97 -9.54 -9.53
C TYR A 100 4.46 -9.74 -9.26
N LYS A 101 5.04 -10.83 -9.75
CA LYS A 101 6.48 -11.11 -9.63
C LYS A 101 7.29 -10.00 -10.29
N LYS A 102 6.92 -9.59 -11.50
CA LYS A 102 7.51 -8.43 -12.19
C LYS A 102 7.35 -7.15 -11.40
N PHE A 103 6.20 -6.87 -10.79
CA PHE A 103 6.03 -5.69 -9.93
C PHE A 103 7.03 -5.65 -8.76
N ILE A 104 7.38 -6.80 -8.18
CA ILE A 104 8.35 -6.89 -7.08
C ILE A 104 9.80 -6.83 -7.58
N GLU A 105 10.09 -7.49 -8.71
CA GLU A 105 11.45 -7.71 -9.21
C GLU A 105 11.90 -6.68 -10.26
N GLU A 106 11.02 -6.22 -11.13
CA GLU A 106 11.33 -5.27 -12.19
C GLU A 106 11.50 -3.85 -11.65
N PHE A 107 12.37 -3.12 -12.35
CA PHE A 107 12.65 -1.71 -12.13
C PHE A 107 11.38 -0.90 -12.37
N CYS A 108 10.65 -0.57 -11.32
CA CYS A 108 9.58 0.40 -11.47
C CYS A 108 10.22 1.75 -11.80
N THR A 109 9.65 2.48 -12.75
CA THR A 109 10.02 3.87 -13.05
C THR A 109 9.77 4.75 -11.83
N ALA A 110 10.25 6.00 -11.81
CA ALA A 110 10.05 6.91 -10.68
C ALA A 110 8.57 7.05 -10.26
N ALA A 111 7.62 6.87 -11.21
CA ALA A 111 6.18 6.87 -10.96
C ALA A 111 5.68 5.66 -10.14
N GLY A 112 6.40 4.55 -10.12
CA GLY A 112 6.05 3.36 -9.34
C GLY A 112 6.53 3.39 -7.88
N GLY A 113 7.15 4.48 -7.41
CA GLY A 113 7.59 4.64 -6.01
C GLY A 113 9.02 4.14 -5.73
N THR A 114 9.68 3.53 -6.72
CA THR A 114 11.10 3.25 -6.67
C THR A 114 11.77 4.01 -7.79
N SER A 115 12.66 4.95 -7.48
CA SER A 115 13.38 5.75 -8.48
C SER A 115 14.32 4.86 -9.32
N GLY A 116 13.77 4.13 -10.30
CA GLY A 116 14.48 3.21 -11.19
C GLY A 116 15.27 2.12 -10.46
N SER A 117 14.71 1.46 -9.45
CA SER A 117 15.40 0.35 -8.76
C SER A 117 14.39 -0.66 -8.20
N PRO A 118 14.71 -1.95 -8.07
CA PRO A 118 13.80 -2.90 -7.45
C PRO A 118 13.46 -2.53 -6.00
N TRP A 119 12.23 -2.83 -5.57
CA TRP A 119 11.76 -2.62 -4.20
C TRP A 119 12.68 -3.27 -3.16
N SER A 120 13.15 -4.49 -3.43
CA SER A 120 14.07 -5.24 -2.57
C SER A 120 15.41 -4.51 -2.37
N LYS A 121 15.97 -3.92 -3.43
CA LYS A 121 17.23 -3.18 -3.38
C LYS A 121 17.09 -1.88 -2.57
N ARG A 122 15.95 -1.19 -2.72
CA ARG A 122 15.66 0.03 -1.93
C ARG A 122 15.44 -0.32 -0.47
N TRP A 123 14.76 -1.41 -0.18
CA TRP A 123 14.58 -1.89 1.19
C TRP A 123 15.91 -2.20 1.88
N ASP A 124 16.85 -2.88 1.20
CA ASP A 124 18.19 -3.14 1.75
C ASP A 124 18.95 -1.84 2.10
N GLN A 125 18.85 -0.82 1.24
CA GLN A 125 19.46 0.49 1.51
C GLN A 125 18.82 1.20 2.71
N ILE A 126 17.49 1.15 2.82
CA ILE A 126 16.74 1.69 3.95
C ILE A 126 17.18 0.99 5.23
N TYR A 127 17.19 -0.35 5.23
CA TYR A 127 17.56 -1.16 6.38
C TYR A 127 18.97 -0.84 6.86
N LYS A 128 19.97 -0.83 5.95
CA LYS A 128 21.36 -0.47 6.29
C LYS A 128 21.47 0.91 6.92
N ARG A 129 20.75 1.90 6.39
CA ARG A 129 20.75 3.27 6.92
C ARG A 129 20.09 3.34 8.30
N TYR A 130 18.96 2.66 8.47
CA TYR A 130 18.28 2.57 9.76
C TYR A 130 19.17 1.90 10.81
N SER A 131 19.79 0.76 10.49
CA SER A 131 20.75 0.08 11.36
C SER A 131 21.90 1.00 11.76
N LYS A 132 22.46 1.76 10.81
CA LYS A 132 23.50 2.76 11.11
C LYS A 132 23.01 3.79 12.14
N TYR A 133 21.80 4.35 11.99
CA TYR A 133 21.26 5.29 12.96
C TYR A 133 21.04 4.69 14.34
N ILE A 134 20.68 3.41 14.42
CA ILE A 134 20.57 2.70 15.70
C ILE A 134 21.94 2.55 16.36
N GLU A 135 22.99 2.24 15.61
CA GLU A 135 24.35 2.17 16.15
C GLU A 135 24.90 3.54 16.55
N ASP A 136 24.70 4.58 15.73
CA ASP A 136 25.16 5.95 16.00
C ASP A 136 24.45 6.59 17.21
N ALA A 137 23.28 6.07 17.61
CA ALA A 137 22.50 6.56 18.75
C ALA A 137 22.83 5.87 20.08
N LYS A 138 23.70 4.85 20.07
CA LYS A 138 24.22 4.20 21.29
C LYS A 138 25.35 5.01 21.90
#